data_AF-A0A9E0WSG7-F1
#
_entry.id   AF-A0A9E0WSG7-F1
#
_cell.length_a   1.000
_cell.length_b   1.000
_cell.length_c   1.000
_cell.angle_alpha   90.00
_cell.angle_beta   90.00
_cell.angle_gamma   90.00
#
_symmetry.space_group_name_H-M   'P 1'
#
loop_
_entity.id
_entity.type
_entity.pdbx_description
1 polymer ?
#
loop_
_entity_poly.entity_id
_entity_poly.type
_entity_poly.pdbx_seq_one_letter_code
_entity_poly.pdbx_strand_id
1 'polypeptide(L)'
;MAAADKQTLGFQAEVKQLLQLMIHSLYSNKEIFLRELVSNASDAADKLRFEAINNAGLYENDPDLKITVGFDKDKRTITIADNGIGMSRDEAIEHLGTIAKSGTKEFFSKLSGDQQKDAALIGQFGVGFYSAFIVADKITVESRRAGLSAAQGVRWESGGEGDFSVEAIDKATRGTAITLHLREGEDDFLSAWKLKSIIRKYSDHISLPIQMRKEEWDEEKKETVLRDELETINQASALWARNKSDITQEQYDEFYKHVSHDFQPPLAYTHNRVEGRSEYTQLLYIPAHAPYDLWDRNKRGGIKLYIKRVFIMDDAEQLMPVYLRFVKGVIDSADLPLNVSREILQESRDVKVIREGSTKRVLSMLEELATSDEQEQKDKYASFWKEFGQVLKEGIGEDASNKERIAKLLRFASTHNDSDVQNVSF
;
A
#
# COMPACT_ATOMS: atom_id res chain seq x y z
N MET A 1 0.48 36.86 -20.74
CA MET A 1 0.22 35.57 -20.08
C MET A 1 -0.53 34.72 -21.08
N ALA A 2 0.12 33.72 -21.67
CA ALA A 2 -0.60 32.77 -22.52
C ALA A 2 -1.55 31.99 -21.61
N ALA A 3 -2.84 31.98 -21.94
CA ALA A 3 -3.79 31.10 -21.28
C ALA A 3 -3.26 29.67 -21.48
N ALA A 4 -2.99 28.96 -20.38
CA ALA A 4 -2.67 27.55 -20.48
C ALA A 4 -3.90 26.83 -21.04
N ASP A 5 -3.78 26.17 -22.19
CA ASP A 5 -4.90 25.48 -22.84
C ASP A 5 -5.40 24.34 -21.95
N LYS A 6 -6.59 24.53 -21.35
CA LYS A 6 -7.34 23.48 -20.66
C LYS A 6 -7.78 22.44 -21.70
N GLN A 7 -7.31 21.21 -21.53
CA GLN A 7 -7.66 20.09 -22.40
C GLN A 7 -8.58 19.13 -21.66
N THR A 8 -9.73 18.78 -22.25
CA THR A 8 -10.61 17.71 -21.75
C THR A 8 -10.33 16.41 -22.48
N LEU A 9 -10.20 15.33 -21.73
CA LEU A 9 -9.93 13.98 -22.21
C LEU A 9 -10.96 13.01 -21.62
N GLY A 10 -11.38 12.03 -22.42
CA GLY A 10 -12.22 10.94 -21.93
C GLY A 10 -11.41 9.92 -21.15
N PHE A 11 -12.00 9.36 -20.10
CA PHE A 11 -11.46 8.17 -19.47
C PHE A 11 -11.46 6.98 -20.43
N GLN A 12 -10.55 6.02 -20.21
CA GLN A 12 -10.66 4.72 -20.87
C GLN A 12 -11.95 4.00 -20.40
N ALA A 13 -12.47 3.11 -21.25
CA ALA A 13 -13.77 2.47 -21.02
C ALA A 13 -13.83 1.71 -19.68
N GLU A 14 -12.72 1.08 -19.29
CA GLU A 14 -12.53 0.36 -18.04
C GLU A 14 -12.68 1.28 -16.82
N VAL A 15 -12.13 2.50 -16.88
CA VAL A 15 -12.23 3.47 -15.77
C VAL A 15 -13.67 3.95 -15.61
N LYS A 16 -14.37 4.19 -16.72
CA LYS A 16 -15.78 4.61 -16.66
C LYS A 16 -16.66 3.55 -16.00
N GLN A 17 -16.44 2.28 -16.32
CA GLN A 17 -17.14 1.16 -15.67
C GLN A 17 -16.78 1.05 -14.19
N LEU A 18 -15.51 1.27 -13.82
CA LEU A 18 -15.06 1.27 -12.42
C LEU A 18 -15.79 2.34 -11.61
N LEU A 19 -15.79 3.59 -12.10
CA LEU A 19 -16.39 4.72 -11.40
C LEU A 19 -17.88 4.49 -11.16
N GLN A 20 -18.60 4.00 -12.17
CA GLN A 20 -20.01 3.63 -12.03
C GLN A 20 -20.21 2.54 -10.99
N LEU A 21 -19.34 1.52 -10.98
CA LEU A 21 -19.40 0.45 -9.98
C LEU A 21 -19.15 1.02 -8.59
N MET A 22 -18.07 1.75 -8.34
CA MET A 22 -17.73 2.22 -6.99
C MET A 22 -18.72 3.22 -6.40
N ILE A 23 -19.33 4.08 -7.24
CA ILE A 23 -20.33 5.05 -6.77
C ILE A 23 -21.62 4.33 -6.33
N HIS A 24 -21.99 3.21 -6.98
CA HIS A 24 -23.27 2.53 -6.76
C HIS A 24 -23.16 1.19 -6.02
N SER A 25 -21.96 0.62 -5.88
CA SER A 25 -21.69 -0.67 -5.26
C SER A 25 -21.04 -0.46 -3.91
N LEU A 26 -21.88 -0.54 -2.87
CA LEU A 26 -21.54 -1.06 -1.55
C LEU A 26 -20.17 -0.64 -0.98
N TYR A 27 -20.14 0.52 -0.34
CA TYR A 27 -19.19 0.76 0.75
C TYR A 27 -19.95 1.09 2.03
N SER A 28 -20.00 0.12 2.95
CA SER A 28 -20.33 0.39 4.35
C SER A 28 -19.24 1.22 5.03
N ASN A 29 -18.01 1.22 4.50
CA ASN A 29 -16.88 1.95 5.07
C ASN A 29 -16.31 2.99 4.09
N LYS A 30 -16.91 4.19 4.12
CA LYS A 30 -16.48 5.34 3.31
C LYS A 30 -15.13 5.91 3.73
N GLU A 31 -14.61 5.58 4.92
CA GLU A 31 -13.34 6.11 5.44
C GLU A 31 -12.11 5.67 4.63
N ILE A 32 -12.27 4.68 3.74
CA ILE A 32 -11.19 4.07 2.96
C ILE A 32 -10.48 5.04 2.03
N PHE A 33 -11.16 6.10 1.54
CA PHE A 33 -10.53 7.07 0.65
C PHE A 33 -9.30 7.71 1.29
N LEU A 34 -9.37 8.01 2.60
CA LEU A 34 -8.29 8.70 3.28
C LEU A 34 -7.08 7.77 3.43
N ARG A 35 -7.30 6.48 3.70
CA ARG A 35 -6.24 5.47 3.69
C ARG A 35 -5.53 5.42 2.35
N GLU A 36 -6.28 5.31 1.25
CA GLU A 36 -5.70 5.20 -0.10
C GLU A 36 -4.92 6.46 -0.49
N LEU A 37 -5.47 7.64 -0.26
CA LEU A 37 -4.81 8.90 -0.63
C LEU A 37 -3.55 9.17 0.21
N VAL A 38 -3.57 8.85 1.51
CA VAL A 38 -2.39 8.97 2.37
C VAL A 38 -1.33 7.93 2.00
N SER A 39 -1.72 6.70 1.63
CA SER A 39 -0.81 5.68 1.10
C SER A 39 -0.08 6.18 -0.15
N ASN A 40 -0.84 6.71 -1.12
CA ASN A 40 -0.27 7.28 -2.36
C ASN A 40 0.70 8.44 -2.08
N ALA A 41 0.37 9.30 -1.12
CA ALA A 41 1.24 10.39 -0.67
C ALA A 41 2.54 9.88 -0.05
N SER A 42 2.48 8.76 0.72
CA SER A 42 3.67 8.11 1.27
C SER A 42 4.57 7.54 0.17
N ASP A 43 3.99 6.83 -0.79
CA ASP A 43 4.72 6.25 -1.92
C ASP A 43 5.38 7.34 -2.78
N ALA A 44 4.71 8.49 -2.96
CA ALA A 44 5.26 9.64 -3.69
C ALA A 44 6.49 10.23 -2.99
N ALA A 45 6.51 10.28 -1.67
CA ALA A 45 7.64 10.75 -0.88
C ALA A 45 8.79 9.74 -0.87
N ASP A 46 8.51 8.43 -0.80
CA ASP A 46 9.55 7.39 -0.91
C ASP A 46 10.17 7.38 -2.32
N LYS A 47 9.38 7.59 -3.39
CA LYS A 47 9.90 7.76 -4.74
C LYS A 47 10.83 8.97 -4.86
N LEU A 48 10.49 10.09 -4.23
CA LEU A 48 11.37 11.27 -4.16
C LEU A 48 12.67 10.96 -3.42
N ARG A 49 12.60 10.30 -2.25
CA ARG A 49 13.80 9.92 -1.48
C ARG A 49 14.74 9.07 -2.33
N PHE A 50 14.20 8.10 -3.05
CA PHE A 50 14.96 7.22 -3.91
C PHE A 50 15.62 7.97 -5.07
N GLU A 51 14.87 8.80 -5.82
CA GLU A 51 15.43 9.59 -6.92
C GLU A 51 16.50 10.58 -6.41
N ALA A 52 16.31 11.13 -5.20
CA ALA A 52 17.23 12.09 -4.60
C ALA A 52 18.55 11.48 -4.11
N ILE A 53 18.68 10.14 -4.02
CA ILE A 53 19.96 9.45 -3.77
C ILE A 53 21.00 9.86 -4.82
N ASN A 54 20.56 9.97 -6.08
CA ASN A 54 21.43 10.35 -7.21
C ASN A 54 21.39 11.85 -7.53
N ASN A 55 20.34 12.56 -7.11
CA ASN A 55 20.17 13.98 -7.35
C ASN A 55 19.54 14.70 -6.14
N ALA A 56 20.37 15.08 -5.17
CA ALA A 56 19.92 15.77 -3.96
C ALA A 56 19.20 17.11 -4.25
N GLY A 57 19.42 17.71 -5.42
CA GLY A 57 18.75 18.94 -5.83
C GLY A 57 17.22 18.82 -5.95
N LEU A 58 16.67 17.60 -6.03
CA LEU A 58 15.23 17.35 -6.09
C LEU A 58 14.49 17.75 -4.80
N TYR A 59 15.18 17.86 -3.66
CA TYR A 59 14.58 18.37 -2.42
C TYR A 59 14.29 19.87 -2.45
N GLU A 60 14.93 20.62 -3.35
CA GLU A 60 14.80 22.07 -3.44
C GLU A 60 15.00 22.73 -2.07
N ASN A 61 14.05 23.55 -1.62
CA ASN A 61 14.11 24.25 -0.33
C ASN A 61 13.28 23.57 0.78
N ASP A 62 12.70 22.38 0.52
CA ASP A 62 11.82 21.66 1.45
C ASP A 62 12.25 20.18 1.54
N PRO A 63 13.32 19.88 2.31
CA PRO A 63 13.83 18.53 2.49
C PRO A 63 12.99 17.68 3.45
N ASP A 64 12.19 18.32 4.32
CA ASP A 64 11.38 17.64 5.32
C ASP A 64 10.07 17.15 4.70
N LEU A 65 10.09 15.89 4.26
CA LEU A 65 8.93 15.25 3.65
C LEU A 65 7.80 15.04 4.66
N LYS A 66 6.58 15.41 4.25
CA LYS A 66 5.38 15.40 5.08
C LYS A 66 4.13 15.29 4.23
N ILE A 67 3.07 14.80 4.86
CA ILE A 67 1.72 14.77 4.32
C ILE A 67 0.90 15.72 5.17
N THR A 68 0.10 16.59 4.57
CA THR A 68 -0.82 17.50 5.27
C THR A 68 -2.25 17.14 4.90
N VAL A 69 -3.11 16.99 5.89
CA VAL A 69 -4.55 16.76 5.73
C VAL A 69 -5.30 17.94 6.34
N GLY A 70 -6.23 18.50 5.60
CA GLY A 70 -7.05 19.62 6.05
C GLY A 70 -8.45 19.56 5.47
N PHE A 71 -9.34 20.40 5.99
CA PHE A 71 -10.68 20.56 5.47
C PHE A 71 -11.12 22.03 5.55
N ASP A 72 -12.09 22.39 4.73
CA ASP A 72 -12.73 23.70 4.68
C ASP A 72 -14.25 23.48 4.75
N LYS A 73 -14.86 23.90 5.87
CA LYS A 73 -16.29 23.70 6.11
C LYS A 73 -17.15 24.53 5.18
N ASP A 74 -16.70 25.74 4.83
CA ASP A 74 -17.47 26.67 4.00
C ASP A 74 -17.49 26.21 2.54
N LYS A 75 -16.35 25.71 2.05
CA LYS A 75 -16.23 25.16 0.69
C LYS A 75 -16.62 23.69 0.60
N ARG A 76 -16.87 23.04 1.74
CA ARG A 76 -17.18 21.61 1.86
C ARG A 76 -16.10 20.73 1.20
N THR A 77 -14.84 21.02 1.49
CA THR A 77 -13.71 20.32 0.88
C THR A 77 -12.79 19.66 1.90
N ILE A 78 -12.16 18.56 1.50
CA ILE A 78 -11.02 17.96 2.18
C ILE A 78 -9.82 18.05 1.24
N THR A 79 -8.66 18.43 1.77
CA THR A 79 -7.41 18.49 1.01
C THR A 79 -6.38 17.56 1.64
N ILE A 80 -5.81 16.66 0.84
CA ILE A 80 -4.64 15.85 1.17
C ILE A 80 -3.49 16.34 0.30
N ALA A 81 -2.42 16.82 0.91
CA ALA A 81 -1.26 17.34 0.21
C ALA A 81 0.02 16.66 0.66
N ASP A 82 0.92 16.37 -0.26
CA ASP A 82 2.28 15.90 0.01
C ASP A 82 3.30 16.78 -0.70
N ASN A 83 4.52 16.81 -0.17
CA ASN A 83 5.68 17.41 -0.82
C ASN A 83 6.61 16.33 -1.41
N GLY A 84 6.05 15.21 -1.86
CA GLY A 84 6.76 14.11 -2.50
C GLY A 84 7.19 14.43 -3.93
N ILE A 85 7.35 13.40 -4.77
CA ILE A 85 7.90 13.55 -6.13
C ILE A 85 7.00 14.37 -7.06
N GLY A 86 5.68 14.37 -6.84
CA GLY A 86 4.69 15.01 -7.71
C GLY A 86 4.58 14.36 -9.10
N MET A 87 3.79 14.97 -9.98
CA MET A 87 3.53 14.51 -11.34
C MET A 87 3.79 15.63 -12.34
N SER A 88 4.31 15.24 -13.50
CA SER A 88 4.27 16.06 -14.70
C SER A 88 2.88 16.00 -15.35
N ARG A 89 2.63 16.84 -16.35
CA ARG A 89 1.38 16.82 -17.12
C ARG A 89 1.09 15.45 -17.74
N ASP A 90 2.10 14.83 -18.34
CA ASP A 90 1.95 13.54 -19.02
C ASP A 90 1.71 12.42 -18.01
N GLU A 91 2.42 12.42 -16.88
CA GLU A 91 2.18 11.48 -15.78
C GLU A 91 0.77 11.64 -15.19
N ALA A 92 0.25 12.87 -15.08
CA ALA A 92 -1.12 13.10 -14.60
C ALA A 92 -2.16 12.52 -15.58
N ILE A 93 -1.95 12.68 -16.89
CA ILE A 93 -2.82 12.08 -17.92
C ILE A 93 -2.74 10.55 -17.88
N GLU A 94 -1.53 10.01 -17.78
CA GLU A 94 -1.30 8.56 -17.78
C GLU A 94 -1.83 7.90 -16.50
N HIS A 95 -1.42 8.37 -15.33
CA HIS A 95 -1.71 7.70 -14.05
C HIS A 95 -3.13 8.00 -13.52
N LEU A 96 -3.67 9.20 -13.74
CA LEU A 96 -5.02 9.56 -13.26
C LEU A 96 -6.09 9.34 -14.33
N GLY A 97 -5.73 9.36 -15.61
CA GLY A 97 -6.64 9.13 -16.74
C GLY A 97 -6.76 7.68 -17.20
N THR A 98 -5.83 6.81 -16.79
CA THR A 98 -5.78 5.40 -17.17
C THR A 98 -5.62 4.49 -15.95
N ILE A 99 -6.32 3.37 -15.90
CA ILE A 99 -6.05 2.30 -14.93
C ILE A 99 -4.95 1.40 -15.48
N ALA A 100 -3.94 1.09 -14.67
CA ALA A 100 -2.82 0.24 -15.06
C ALA A 100 -3.29 -1.10 -15.68
N LYS A 101 -2.71 -1.44 -16.83
CA LYS A 101 -3.21 -2.43 -17.82
C LYS A 101 -3.17 -3.91 -17.40
N SER A 102 -2.82 -4.26 -16.17
CA SER A 102 -2.63 -5.66 -15.76
C SER A 102 -3.67 -6.08 -14.71
N GLY A 103 -4.71 -6.81 -15.13
CA GLY A 103 -5.67 -7.49 -14.24
C GLY A 103 -7.11 -6.93 -14.25
N THR A 104 -7.31 -5.67 -14.67
CA THR A 104 -8.61 -4.98 -14.57
C THR A 104 -9.69 -5.56 -15.48
N LYS A 105 -9.33 -6.04 -16.68
CA LYS A 105 -10.29 -6.59 -17.66
C LYS A 105 -10.91 -7.91 -17.20
N GLU A 106 -10.13 -8.75 -16.53
CA GLU A 106 -10.59 -10.04 -15.99
C GLU A 106 -11.36 -9.84 -14.66
N PHE A 107 -10.99 -8.83 -13.87
CA PHE A 107 -11.76 -8.36 -12.70
C PHE A 107 -13.21 -7.99 -13.09
N PHE A 108 -13.39 -7.16 -14.12
CA PHE A 108 -14.73 -6.80 -14.61
C PHE A 108 -15.53 -8.01 -15.12
N SER A 109 -14.86 -9.02 -15.70
CA SER A 109 -15.52 -10.24 -16.16
C SER A 109 -16.07 -11.13 -15.03
N LYS A 110 -15.51 -11.01 -13.81
CA LYS A 110 -15.97 -11.75 -12.61
C LYS A 110 -17.05 -11.00 -11.83
N LEU A 111 -17.15 -9.68 -11.99
CA LEU A 111 -18.19 -8.84 -11.38
C LEU A 111 -19.56 -8.98 -12.08
N SER A 112 -19.61 -9.48 -13.30
CA SER A 112 -20.87 -9.77 -13.99
C SER A 112 -21.50 -11.07 -13.49
N GLY A 113 -22.26 -10.98 -12.39
CA GLY A 113 -23.06 -12.07 -11.79
C GLY A 113 -23.67 -11.67 -10.45
N ASP A 114 -24.49 -12.54 -9.84
CA ASP A 114 -25.16 -12.35 -8.52
C ASP A 114 -24.18 -12.18 -7.32
N GLN A 115 -22.86 -12.10 -7.55
CA GLN A 115 -21.84 -11.89 -6.53
C GLN A 115 -21.59 -10.39 -6.27
N GLN A 116 -22.67 -9.66 -6.02
CA GLN A 116 -22.68 -8.23 -5.74
C GLN A 116 -22.11 -7.88 -4.35
N LYS A 117 -21.26 -8.72 -3.72
CA LYS A 117 -20.86 -8.57 -2.31
C LYS A 117 -19.39 -8.29 -2.02
N ASP A 118 -18.51 -8.32 -3.01
CA ASP A 118 -17.08 -8.14 -2.74
C ASP A 118 -16.63 -6.69 -2.98
N ALA A 119 -17.01 -5.81 -2.05
CA ALA A 119 -16.55 -4.42 -1.85
C ALA A 119 -15.04 -4.28 -1.54
N ALA A 120 -14.29 -5.33 -1.83
CA ALA A 120 -13.08 -5.67 -1.11
C ALA A 120 -11.87 -5.57 -2.05
N LEU A 121 -12.08 -5.74 -3.35
CA LEU A 121 -11.03 -5.99 -4.34
C LEU A 121 -10.33 -4.74 -4.94
N ILE A 122 -10.43 -3.56 -4.32
CA ILE A 122 -9.97 -2.28 -4.94
C ILE A 122 -8.47 -2.01 -4.74
N GLY A 123 -7.82 -2.53 -3.70
CA GLY A 123 -6.41 -2.22 -3.42
C GLY A 123 -5.41 -2.68 -4.51
N GLN A 124 -5.64 -3.84 -5.14
CA GLN A 124 -4.63 -4.50 -6.00
C GLN A 124 -4.49 -3.96 -7.43
N PHE A 125 -5.35 -3.05 -7.89
CA PHE A 125 -5.43 -2.67 -9.32
C PHE A 125 -5.07 -1.21 -9.61
N GLY A 126 -4.45 -0.49 -8.66
CA GLY A 126 -4.09 0.92 -8.86
C GLY A 126 -5.31 1.84 -8.95
N VAL A 127 -6.44 1.43 -8.38
CA VAL A 127 -7.71 2.16 -8.41
C VAL A 127 -8.01 2.91 -7.12
N GLY A 128 -7.12 2.83 -6.12
CA GLY A 128 -7.28 3.47 -4.81
C GLY A 128 -7.55 4.97 -4.88
N PHE A 129 -6.95 5.69 -5.84
CA PHE A 129 -7.24 7.10 -6.08
C PHE A 129 -8.74 7.37 -6.30
N TYR A 130 -9.40 6.53 -7.08
CA TYR A 130 -10.80 6.75 -7.44
C TYR A 130 -11.76 6.52 -6.26
N SER A 131 -11.33 5.82 -5.18
CA SER A 131 -12.16 5.65 -3.97
C SER A 131 -12.60 6.99 -3.37
N ALA A 132 -11.90 8.09 -3.66
CA ALA A 132 -12.31 9.44 -3.30
C ALA A 132 -13.67 9.86 -3.91
N PHE A 133 -14.08 9.33 -5.08
CA PHE A 133 -15.39 9.63 -5.67
C PHE A 133 -16.58 9.02 -4.89
N ILE A 134 -16.30 8.14 -3.92
CA ILE A 134 -17.32 7.64 -2.97
C ILE A 134 -17.86 8.80 -2.13
N VAL A 135 -16.99 9.71 -1.68
CA VAL A 135 -17.35 10.84 -0.82
C VAL A 135 -17.37 12.18 -1.56
N ALA A 136 -16.74 12.25 -2.74
CA ALA A 136 -16.62 13.49 -3.52
C ALA A 136 -17.40 13.42 -4.84
N ASP A 137 -18.03 14.53 -5.23
CA ASP A 137 -18.63 14.70 -6.56
C ASP A 137 -17.64 15.29 -7.56
N LYS A 138 -16.63 16.03 -7.09
CA LYS A 138 -15.54 16.57 -7.88
C LYS A 138 -14.21 16.39 -7.16
N ILE A 139 -13.19 15.98 -7.91
CA ILE A 139 -11.81 15.91 -7.42
C ILE A 139 -10.97 16.87 -8.25
N THR A 140 -10.18 17.69 -7.55
CA THR A 140 -9.16 18.55 -8.15
C THR A 140 -7.79 18.10 -7.65
N VAL A 141 -6.87 17.80 -8.56
CA VAL A 141 -5.48 17.44 -8.25
C VAL A 141 -4.56 18.51 -8.80
N GLU A 142 -3.76 19.13 -7.95
CA GLU A 142 -2.75 20.11 -8.33
C GLU A 142 -1.36 19.56 -7.99
N SER A 143 -0.56 19.26 -9.00
CA SER A 143 0.73 18.62 -8.82
C SER A 143 1.84 19.35 -9.56
N ARG A 144 3.06 19.28 -9.03
CA ARG A 144 4.28 19.65 -9.75
C ARG A 144 5.37 18.64 -9.44
N ARG A 145 5.90 18.01 -10.50
CA ARG A 145 7.04 17.11 -10.38
C ARG A 145 8.29 17.84 -9.84
N ALA A 146 9.02 17.18 -8.96
CA ALA A 146 10.35 17.58 -8.52
C ALA A 146 11.27 17.83 -9.72
N GLY A 147 12.07 18.90 -9.66
CA GLY A 147 12.99 19.27 -10.74
C GLY A 147 12.34 19.97 -11.94
N LEU A 148 11.00 20.10 -11.99
CA LEU A 148 10.32 20.97 -12.96
C LEU A 148 10.10 22.37 -12.39
N SER A 149 10.01 23.36 -13.28
CA SER A 149 9.73 24.75 -12.91
C SER A 149 8.30 24.94 -12.39
N ALA A 150 8.06 25.98 -11.60
CA ALA A 150 6.73 26.29 -11.05
C ALA A 150 5.64 26.44 -12.13
N ALA A 151 5.99 26.99 -13.30
CA ALA A 151 5.09 27.16 -14.44
C ALA A 151 4.68 25.83 -15.12
N GLN A 152 5.33 24.72 -14.76
CA GLN A 152 5.02 23.38 -15.25
C GLN A 152 4.18 22.58 -14.25
N GLY A 153 3.55 23.25 -13.28
CA GLY A 153 2.49 22.64 -12.48
C GLY A 153 1.33 22.20 -13.37
N VAL A 154 0.63 21.17 -12.93
CA VAL A 154 -0.54 20.63 -13.61
C VAL A 154 -1.73 20.62 -12.66
N ARG A 155 -2.89 21.07 -13.15
CA ARG A 155 -4.19 20.83 -12.53
C ARG A 155 -4.93 19.79 -13.34
N TRP A 156 -5.38 18.75 -12.67
CA TRP A 156 -6.29 17.73 -13.16
C TRP A 156 -7.63 17.86 -12.42
N GLU A 157 -8.75 17.81 -13.11
CA GLU A 157 -10.08 17.93 -12.51
C GLU A 157 -11.06 16.96 -13.16
N SER A 158 -11.87 16.28 -12.36
CA SER A 158 -12.92 15.39 -12.85
C SER A 158 -14.10 15.32 -11.89
N GLY A 159 -15.31 15.20 -12.45
CA GLY A 159 -16.54 14.87 -11.72
C GLY A 159 -16.84 13.37 -11.65
N GLY A 160 -16.00 12.52 -12.23
CA GLY A 160 -16.19 11.07 -12.24
C GLY A 160 -17.24 10.57 -13.26
N GLU A 161 -17.73 11.41 -14.17
CA GLU A 161 -18.82 11.08 -15.11
C GLU A 161 -18.34 10.47 -16.45
N GLY A 162 -17.02 10.38 -16.67
CA GLY A 162 -16.45 9.76 -17.87
C GLY A 162 -15.36 10.56 -18.57
N ASP A 163 -15.07 11.76 -18.08
CA ASP A 163 -13.98 12.60 -18.57
C ASP A 163 -13.22 13.27 -17.42
N PHE A 164 -12.09 13.87 -17.78
CA PHE A 164 -11.30 14.72 -16.92
C PHE A 164 -10.68 15.86 -17.74
N SER A 165 -10.33 16.94 -17.08
CA SER A 165 -9.61 18.06 -17.68
C SER A 165 -8.23 18.21 -17.11
N VAL A 166 -7.28 18.66 -17.94
CA VAL A 166 -5.89 18.91 -17.58
C VAL A 166 -5.47 20.27 -18.09
N GLU A 167 -4.91 21.09 -17.21
CA GLU A 167 -4.39 22.42 -17.55
C GLU A 167 -3.04 22.67 -16.87
N ALA A 168 -2.19 23.49 -17.48
CA ALA A 168 -0.97 23.94 -16.82
C ALA A 168 -1.30 25.07 -15.84
N ILE A 169 -0.65 25.04 -14.68
CA ILE A 169 -0.80 26.03 -13.62
C ILE A 169 0.57 26.45 -13.10
N ASP A 170 0.64 27.64 -12.50
CA ASP A 170 1.79 28.01 -11.70
C ASP A 170 1.63 27.41 -10.30
N LYS A 171 2.56 26.51 -9.93
CA LYS A 171 2.62 25.89 -8.60
C LYS A 171 4.02 26.03 -8.05
N ALA A 172 4.20 26.98 -7.14
CA ALA A 172 5.49 27.28 -6.52
C ALA A 172 6.08 26.12 -5.69
N THR A 173 5.24 25.24 -5.14
CA THR A 173 5.66 24.10 -4.32
C THR A 173 5.69 22.78 -5.10
N ARG A 174 6.63 21.90 -4.75
CA ARG A 174 6.70 20.52 -5.24
C ARG A 174 5.58 19.68 -4.63
N GLY A 175 5.24 18.58 -5.30
CA GLY A 175 4.39 17.52 -4.76
C GLY A 175 2.96 17.65 -5.27
N THR A 176 2.02 17.04 -4.57
CA THR A 176 0.63 16.94 -5.02
C THR A 176 -0.32 17.45 -3.95
N ALA A 177 -1.39 18.14 -4.34
CA ALA A 177 -2.53 18.47 -3.51
C ALA A 177 -3.80 17.93 -4.16
N ILE A 178 -4.51 17.05 -3.46
CA ILE A 178 -5.77 16.45 -3.88
C ILE A 178 -6.88 17.08 -3.05
N THR A 179 -7.76 17.85 -3.69
CA THR A 179 -8.92 18.49 -3.08
C THR A 179 -10.18 17.75 -3.51
N LEU A 180 -10.89 17.23 -2.52
CA LEU A 180 -12.14 16.50 -2.64
C LEU A 180 -13.28 17.47 -2.34
N HIS A 181 -14.14 17.72 -3.32
CA HIS A 181 -15.39 18.45 -3.11
C HIS A 181 -16.44 17.45 -2.66
N LEU A 182 -16.86 17.55 -1.40
CA LEU A 182 -17.69 16.52 -0.78
C LEU A 182 -19.13 16.58 -1.29
N ARG A 183 -19.70 15.40 -1.53
CA ARG A 183 -21.12 15.21 -1.78
C ARG A 183 -21.95 15.73 -0.60
N GLU A 184 -23.21 16.04 -0.87
CA GLU A 184 -24.17 16.28 0.21
C GLU A 184 -24.29 15.04 1.11
N GLY A 185 -24.31 15.25 2.43
CA GLY A 185 -24.41 14.17 3.42
C GLY A 185 -23.08 13.58 3.90
N GLU A 186 -21.93 14.05 3.40
CA GLU A 186 -20.60 13.59 3.82
C GLU A 186 -19.89 14.56 4.80
N ASP A 187 -20.64 15.48 5.41
CA ASP A 187 -20.13 16.54 6.28
C ASP A 187 -19.46 16.02 7.54
N ASP A 188 -19.74 14.76 7.92
CA ASP A 188 -19.07 14.06 9.02
C ASP A 188 -17.55 14.02 8.85
N PHE A 189 -17.04 14.06 7.61
CA PHE A 189 -15.61 14.13 7.33
C PHE A 189 -15.01 15.55 7.45
N LEU A 190 -15.83 16.60 7.57
CA LEU A 190 -15.40 17.98 7.85
C LEU A 190 -15.18 18.22 9.35
N SER A 191 -14.56 17.24 10.00
CA SER A 191 -14.32 17.19 11.44
C SER A 191 -12.89 16.75 11.71
N ALA A 192 -12.11 17.56 12.43
CA ALA A 192 -10.72 17.21 12.72
C ALA A 192 -10.65 15.93 13.56
N TRP A 193 -11.56 15.76 14.54
CA TRP A 193 -11.62 14.53 15.35
C TRP A 193 -11.82 13.29 14.47
N LYS A 194 -12.76 13.34 13.52
CA LYS A 194 -13.04 12.22 12.61
C LYS A 194 -11.84 11.91 11.73
N LEU A 195 -11.26 12.91 11.07
CA LEU A 195 -10.09 12.73 10.22
C LEU A 195 -8.87 12.23 11.02
N LYS A 196 -8.61 12.78 12.21
CA LYS A 196 -7.54 12.32 13.11
C LYS A 196 -7.72 10.86 13.50
N SER A 197 -8.96 10.47 13.81
CA SER A 197 -9.31 9.07 14.14
C SER A 197 -9.01 8.12 12.97
N ILE A 198 -9.44 8.50 11.76
CA ILE A 198 -9.19 7.73 10.53
C ILE A 198 -7.69 7.64 10.23
N ILE A 199 -6.95 8.75 10.33
CA ILE A 199 -5.49 8.79 10.13
C ILE A 199 -4.78 7.86 11.12
N ARG A 200 -5.09 7.93 12.42
CA ARG A 200 -4.46 7.04 13.42
C ARG A 200 -4.77 5.58 13.16
N LYS A 201 -6.04 5.28 12.84
CA LYS A 201 -6.49 3.91 12.55
C LYS A 201 -5.75 3.30 11.36
N TYR A 202 -5.55 4.08 10.29
CA TYR A 202 -5.08 3.56 9.01
C TYR A 202 -3.65 3.92 8.64
N SER A 203 -3.01 4.87 9.33
CA SER A 203 -1.75 5.48 8.88
C SER A 203 -0.68 5.56 9.98
N ASP A 204 -0.90 4.96 11.14
CA ASP A 204 0.11 4.88 12.22
C ASP A 204 1.37 4.08 11.83
N HIS A 205 1.29 3.28 10.76
CA HIS A 205 2.40 2.53 10.21
C HIS A 205 3.25 3.34 9.20
N ILE A 206 2.76 4.50 8.75
CA ILE A 206 3.43 5.36 7.78
C ILE A 206 4.56 6.14 8.48
N SER A 207 5.75 6.09 7.90
CA SER A 207 6.95 6.69 8.47
C SER A 207 7.01 8.22 8.31
N LEU A 208 6.21 8.78 7.40
CA LEU A 208 6.14 10.22 7.17
C LEU A 208 5.23 10.90 8.20
N PRO A 209 5.56 12.11 8.65
CA PRO A 209 4.66 12.93 9.43
C PRO A 209 3.39 13.23 8.64
N ILE A 210 2.24 12.84 9.17
CA ILE A 210 0.92 13.23 8.68
C ILE A 210 0.42 14.33 9.60
N GLN A 211 0.31 15.53 9.04
CA GLN A 211 0.09 16.75 9.77
C GLN A 211 -1.31 17.30 9.53
N MET A 212 -1.92 17.85 10.56
CA MET A 212 -3.18 18.57 10.47
C MET A 212 -3.07 19.89 11.23
N ARG A 213 -3.91 20.87 10.88
CA ARG A 213 -4.07 22.08 11.68
C ARG A 213 -4.55 21.74 13.09
N LYS A 214 -3.93 22.36 14.10
CA LYS A 214 -4.34 22.21 15.50
C LYS A 214 -5.74 22.78 15.71
N GLU A 215 -6.49 22.11 16.58
CA GLU A 215 -7.76 22.62 17.12
C GLU A 215 -7.53 23.11 18.55
N GLU A 216 -7.89 24.36 18.80
CA GLU A 216 -7.84 24.95 20.13
C GLU A 216 -9.17 25.61 20.47
N TRP A 217 -9.55 25.54 21.74
CA TRP A 217 -10.71 26.26 22.24
C TRP A 217 -10.38 27.76 22.30
N ASP A 218 -11.17 28.57 21.60
CA ASP A 218 -11.07 30.02 21.65
C ASP A 218 -12.06 30.56 22.70
N GLU A 219 -11.54 31.07 23.82
CA GLU A 219 -12.38 31.58 24.92
C GLU A 219 -13.22 32.80 24.53
N GLU A 220 -12.73 33.63 23.59
CA GLU A 220 -13.43 34.83 23.15
C GLU A 220 -14.62 34.48 22.25
N LYS A 221 -14.42 33.55 21.31
CA LYS A 221 -15.47 33.11 20.37
C LYS A 221 -16.36 31.99 20.93
N LYS A 222 -15.94 31.35 22.03
CA LYS A 222 -16.60 30.18 22.62
C LYS A 222 -16.80 29.05 21.60
N GLU A 223 -15.82 28.84 20.74
CA GLU A 223 -15.82 27.80 19.73
C GLU A 223 -14.41 27.21 19.56
N THR A 224 -14.33 25.99 19.06
CA THR A 224 -13.05 25.39 18.67
C THR A 224 -12.64 25.94 17.31
N VAL A 225 -11.47 26.60 17.25
CA VAL A 225 -10.92 27.18 16.02
C VAL A 225 -9.72 26.39 15.53
N LEU A 226 -9.56 26.32 14.21
CA LEU A 226 -8.37 25.77 13.58
C LEU A 226 -7.25 26.83 13.58
N ARG A 227 -6.10 26.51 14.15
CA ARG A 227 -4.88 27.34 14.11
C ARG A 227 -4.06 27.00 12.86
N ASP A 228 -3.23 27.93 12.41
CA ASP A 228 -2.31 27.69 11.30
C ASP A 228 -1.15 26.75 11.67
N GLU A 229 -0.91 26.54 12.97
CA GLU A 229 0.05 25.56 13.45
C GLU A 229 -0.37 24.14 13.09
N LEU A 230 0.58 23.38 12.54
CA LEU A 230 0.41 21.98 12.22
C LEU A 230 0.87 21.09 13.38
N GLU A 231 0.11 20.04 13.66
CA GLU A 231 0.48 18.95 14.58
C GLU A 231 0.57 17.63 13.82
N THR A 232 1.55 16.80 14.17
CA THR A 232 1.68 15.44 13.63
C THR A 232 0.69 14.51 14.33
N ILE A 233 -0.12 13.82 13.54
CA ILE A 233 -1.24 13.00 14.02
C ILE A 233 -0.86 11.53 14.20
N ASN A 234 -0.02 11.00 13.31
CA ASN A 234 0.49 9.64 13.34
C ASN A 234 1.80 9.53 14.15
N GLN A 235 2.27 8.30 14.38
CA GLN A 235 3.54 8.06 15.08
C GLN A 235 4.79 8.45 14.27
N ALA A 236 4.68 8.63 12.95
CA ALA A 236 5.79 8.97 12.05
C ALA A 236 7.01 8.05 12.22
N SER A 237 6.76 6.75 12.44
CA SER A 237 7.79 5.74 12.65
C SER A 237 7.44 4.49 11.87
N ALA A 238 8.41 3.91 11.19
CA ALA A 238 8.22 2.65 10.47
C ALA A 238 7.73 1.55 11.43
N LEU A 239 6.63 0.87 11.09
CA LEU A 239 6.01 -0.12 11.98
C LEU A 239 7.00 -1.21 12.43
N TRP A 240 7.81 -1.72 11.49
CA TRP A 240 8.80 -2.75 11.75
C TRP A 240 9.95 -2.27 12.65
N ALA A 241 10.16 -0.97 12.83
CA ALA A 241 11.19 -0.43 13.71
C ALA A 241 10.71 -0.25 15.16
N ARG A 242 9.41 -0.40 15.43
CA ARG A 242 8.82 -0.26 16.77
C ARG A 242 8.99 -1.55 17.58
N ASN A 243 8.98 -1.44 18.91
CA ASN A 243 8.96 -2.62 19.78
C ASN A 243 7.66 -3.41 19.57
N LYS A 244 7.78 -4.74 19.52
CA LYS A 244 6.62 -5.62 19.28
C LYS A 244 5.52 -5.49 20.33
N SER A 245 5.89 -5.14 21.58
CA SER A 245 4.95 -4.92 22.69
C SER A 245 4.04 -3.70 22.48
N ASP A 246 4.49 -2.76 21.67
CA ASP A 246 3.83 -1.46 21.49
C ASP A 246 3.01 -1.44 20.19
N ILE A 247 2.90 -2.57 19.50
CA ILE A 247 2.20 -2.72 18.22
C ILE A 247 0.97 -3.59 18.44
N THR A 248 -0.22 -3.06 18.13
CA THR A 248 -1.46 -3.82 18.24
C THR A 248 -1.67 -4.74 17.03
N GLN A 249 -2.57 -5.72 17.14
CA GLN A 249 -2.90 -6.61 16.03
C GLN A 249 -3.46 -5.85 14.84
N GLU A 250 -4.31 -4.85 15.10
CA GLU A 250 -4.90 -4.00 14.06
C GLU A 250 -3.83 -3.22 13.29
N GLN A 251 -2.76 -2.77 13.97
CA GLN A 251 -1.65 -2.09 13.31
C GLN A 251 -0.86 -3.05 12.40
N TYR A 252 -0.68 -4.31 12.78
CA TYR A 252 -0.08 -5.31 11.90
C TYR A 252 -0.97 -5.61 10.68
N ASP A 253 -2.28 -5.70 10.88
CA ASP A 253 -3.22 -5.99 9.80
C ASP A 253 -3.33 -4.83 8.81
N GLU A 254 -3.39 -3.58 9.29
CA GLU A 254 -3.44 -2.40 8.41
C GLU A 254 -2.11 -2.18 7.66
N PHE A 255 -0.97 -2.46 8.30
CA PHE A 255 0.30 -2.44 7.59
C PHE A 255 0.39 -3.53 6.52
N TYR A 256 -0.10 -4.74 6.79
CA TYR A 256 -0.21 -5.79 5.76
C TYR A 256 -1.02 -5.30 4.56
N LYS A 257 -2.21 -4.74 4.79
CA LYS A 257 -3.08 -4.22 3.71
C LYS A 257 -2.38 -3.15 2.90
N HIS A 258 -1.65 -2.24 3.56
CA HIS A 258 -0.86 -1.22 2.88
C HIS A 258 0.25 -1.81 2.01
N VAL A 259 1.07 -2.74 2.52
CA VAL A 259 2.23 -3.26 1.76
C VAL A 259 1.87 -4.32 0.72
N SER A 260 0.78 -5.06 0.93
CA SER A 260 0.32 -6.12 0.02
C SER A 260 -0.72 -5.64 -0.99
N HIS A 261 -1.30 -4.46 -0.76
CA HIS A 261 -2.48 -3.95 -1.46
C HIS A 261 -3.72 -4.85 -1.33
N ASP A 262 -3.73 -5.75 -0.34
CA ASP A 262 -4.88 -6.56 0.05
C ASP A 262 -5.84 -5.74 0.95
N PHE A 263 -7.08 -6.18 1.05
CA PHE A 263 -8.11 -5.62 1.90
C PHE A 263 -8.40 -6.50 3.12
N GLN A 264 -8.12 -7.80 3.02
CA GLN A 264 -8.29 -8.73 4.12
C GLN A 264 -7.11 -8.64 5.09
N PRO A 265 -7.31 -9.02 6.36
CA PRO A 265 -6.18 -9.26 7.24
C PRO A 265 -5.34 -10.45 6.74
N PRO A 266 -4.05 -10.50 7.10
CA PRO A 266 -3.20 -11.64 6.78
C PRO A 266 -3.63 -12.88 7.57
N LEU A 267 -3.27 -14.07 7.06
CA LEU A 267 -3.48 -15.34 7.76
C LEU A 267 -2.57 -15.46 8.99
N ALA A 268 -1.31 -15.06 8.80
CA ALA A 268 -0.27 -15.07 9.83
C ALA A 268 0.83 -14.07 9.47
N TYR A 269 1.63 -13.71 10.47
CA TYR A 269 2.79 -12.85 10.29
C TYR A 269 3.92 -13.19 11.25
N THR A 270 5.12 -12.74 10.92
CA THR A 270 6.28 -12.83 11.79
C THR A 270 7.08 -11.53 11.73
N HIS A 271 7.33 -10.94 12.90
CA HIS A 271 8.09 -9.71 13.06
C HIS A 271 9.37 -10.04 13.83
N ASN A 272 10.57 -9.84 13.27
CA ASN A 272 11.83 -10.21 13.91
C ASN A 272 12.97 -9.25 13.55
N ARG A 273 13.85 -8.98 14.53
CA ARG A 273 15.13 -8.33 14.32
C ARG A 273 16.23 -9.39 14.39
N VAL A 274 17.11 -9.39 13.40
CA VAL A 274 18.29 -10.25 13.33
C VAL A 274 19.52 -9.36 13.55
N GLU A 275 20.39 -9.78 14.45
CA GLU A 275 21.63 -9.09 14.80
C GLU A 275 22.80 -10.09 14.69
N GLY A 276 24.03 -9.58 14.52
CA GLY A 276 25.25 -10.38 14.48
C GLY A 276 25.95 -10.30 13.14
N ARG A 277 26.04 -11.43 12.40
CA ARG A 277 26.75 -11.48 11.11
C ARG A 277 26.08 -10.64 10.02
N SER A 278 24.75 -10.52 10.09
CA SER A 278 23.97 -9.59 9.28
C SER A 278 22.92 -8.94 10.20
N GLU A 279 22.74 -7.64 10.05
CA GLU A 279 21.76 -6.84 10.77
C GLU A 279 20.62 -6.42 9.85
N TYR A 280 19.43 -6.93 10.15
CA TYR A 280 18.22 -6.56 9.43
C TYR A 280 16.97 -6.83 10.28
N THR A 281 15.92 -6.09 10.00
CA THR A 281 14.59 -6.32 10.54
C THR A 281 13.69 -6.86 9.44
N GLN A 282 12.87 -7.84 9.76
CA GLN A 282 11.90 -8.42 8.84
C GLN A 282 10.51 -8.44 9.46
N LEU A 283 9.52 -8.02 8.70
CA LEU A 283 8.12 -8.16 9.02
C LEU A 283 7.44 -8.79 7.81
N LEU A 284 7.17 -10.09 7.91
CA LEU A 284 6.71 -10.94 6.82
C LEU A 284 5.31 -11.47 7.12
N TYR A 285 4.51 -11.62 6.08
CA TYR A 285 3.09 -11.99 6.15
C TYR A 285 2.78 -13.14 5.20
N ILE A 286 1.82 -13.96 5.61
CA ILE A 286 1.13 -14.93 4.77
C ILE A 286 -0.26 -14.38 4.45
N PRO A 287 -0.59 -14.14 3.17
CA PRO A 287 -1.95 -13.75 2.78
C PRO A 287 -2.99 -14.79 3.18
N ALA A 288 -4.24 -14.35 3.42
CA ALA A 288 -5.36 -15.26 3.66
C ALA A 288 -5.83 -15.98 2.38
N HIS A 289 -5.64 -15.36 1.22
CA HIS A 289 -6.00 -15.89 -0.08
C HIS A 289 -4.87 -15.76 -1.08
N ALA A 290 -4.78 -16.72 -2.00
CA ALA A 290 -3.85 -16.64 -3.10
C ALA A 290 -4.19 -15.45 -4.01
N PRO A 291 -3.21 -14.59 -4.36
CA PRO A 291 -3.45 -13.56 -5.34
C PRO A 291 -3.70 -14.20 -6.72
N TYR A 292 -4.50 -13.56 -7.56
CA TYR A 292 -4.94 -14.12 -8.84
C TYR A 292 -3.77 -14.45 -9.79
N ASP A 293 -2.67 -13.73 -9.63
CA ASP A 293 -1.46 -13.78 -10.44
C ASP A 293 -0.39 -14.74 -9.88
N LEU A 294 -0.70 -15.53 -8.83
CA LEU A 294 0.25 -16.46 -8.20
C LEU A 294 0.90 -17.45 -9.19
N TRP A 295 0.22 -17.72 -10.30
CA TRP A 295 0.64 -18.65 -11.36
C TRP A 295 1.23 -17.97 -12.60
N ASP A 296 1.27 -16.64 -12.64
CA ASP A 296 1.89 -15.91 -13.73
C ASP A 296 3.43 -15.95 -13.58
N ARG A 297 4.09 -16.54 -14.58
CA ARG A 297 5.56 -16.65 -14.63
C ARG A 297 6.25 -15.31 -14.83
N ASN A 298 5.55 -14.32 -15.37
CA ASN A 298 6.11 -13.02 -15.69
C ASN A 298 5.95 -12.00 -14.55
N LYS A 299 5.13 -12.31 -13.53
CA LYS A 299 4.89 -11.39 -12.43
C LYS A 299 5.85 -11.64 -11.28
N ARG A 300 6.43 -10.54 -10.82
CA ARG A 300 7.35 -10.49 -9.69
C ARG A 300 6.52 -10.33 -8.44
N GLY A 301 6.36 -11.39 -7.66
CA GLY A 301 5.92 -11.25 -6.28
C GLY A 301 7.14 -11.01 -5.42
N GLY A 302 7.11 -10.05 -4.49
CA GLY A 302 8.20 -9.96 -3.55
C GLY A 302 7.96 -9.09 -2.33
N ILE A 303 9.05 -8.99 -1.58
CA ILE A 303 9.16 -8.24 -0.34
C ILE A 303 9.66 -6.83 -0.69
N LYS A 304 9.11 -5.81 -0.04
CA LYS A 304 9.65 -4.46 -0.14
C LYS A 304 10.99 -4.39 0.59
N LEU A 305 12.04 -4.01 -0.13
CA LEU A 305 13.38 -3.84 0.42
C LEU A 305 13.58 -2.40 0.89
N TYR A 306 13.88 -2.26 2.17
CA TYR A 306 14.36 -1.04 2.79
C TYR A 306 15.83 -1.20 3.17
N ILE A 307 16.56 -0.10 3.11
CA ILE A 307 17.92 -0.01 3.61
C ILE A 307 18.00 1.20 4.52
N LYS A 308 18.32 0.98 5.80
CA LYS A 308 18.33 2.05 6.82
C LYS A 308 17.04 2.86 6.81
N ARG A 309 15.89 2.17 6.69
CA ARG A 309 14.54 2.73 6.59
C ARG A 309 14.25 3.54 5.33
N VAL A 310 15.16 3.56 4.35
CA VAL A 310 14.93 4.16 3.03
C VAL A 310 14.39 3.08 2.11
N PHE A 311 13.23 3.33 1.49
CA PHE A 311 12.69 2.44 0.48
C PHE A 311 13.62 2.37 -0.74
N ILE A 312 13.94 1.16 -1.18
CA ILE A 312 14.86 0.94 -2.31
C ILE A 312 14.11 0.39 -3.51
N MET A 313 13.35 -0.68 -3.31
CA MET A 313 12.59 -1.29 -4.40
C MET A 313 11.46 -2.17 -3.89
N ASP A 314 10.42 -2.25 -4.72
CA ASP A 314 9.37 -3.25 -4.58
C ASP A 314 9.79 -4.57 -5.23
N ASP A 315 9.10 -5.65 -4.87
CA ASP A 315 9.26 -6.99 -5.43
C ASP A 315 10.73 -7.44 -5.54
N ALA A 316 11.45 -7.42 -4.42
CA ALA A 316 12.82 -7.92 -4.33
C ALA A 316 12.81 -9.46 -4.28
N GLU A 317 12.57 -10.10 -5.43
CA GLU A 317 12.49 -11.57 -5.59
C GLU A 317 13.73 -12.29 -5.05
N GLN A 318 14.89 -11.63 -5.05
CA GLN A 318 16.13 -12.22 -4.56
C GLN A 318 16.13 -12.48 -3.05
N LEU A 319 15.16 -11.90 -2.30
CA LEU A 319 15.03 -12.06 -0.85
C LEU A 319 14.19 -13.27 -0.45
N MET A 320 13.52 -13.95 -1.39
CA MET A 320 12.73 -15.15 -1.12
C MET A 320 12.91 -16.21 -2.22
N PRO A 321 12.82 -17.50 -1.89
CA PRO A 321 12.76 -18.55 -2.90
C PRO A 321 11.41 -18.59 -3.61
N VAL A 322 11.39 -19.15 -4.82
CA VAL A 322 10.21 -19.09 -5.69
C VAL A 322 9.04 -19.89 -5.13
N TYR A 323 9.33 -20.99 -4.42
CA TYR A 323 8.32 -21.77 -3.67
C TYR A 323 7.71 -21.02 -2.46
N LEU A 324 8.20 -19.82 -2.12
CA LEU A 324 7.63 -18.90 -1.11
C LEU A 324 7.17 -17.56 -1.71
N ARG A 325 6.95 -17.49 -3.03
CA ARG A 325 6.53 -16.26 -3.75
C ARG A 325 5.23 -15.62 -3.26
N PHE A 326 4.43 -16.34 -2.47
CA PHE A 326 3.21 -15.82 -1.84
C PHE A 326 3.48 -14.89 -0.64
N VAL A 327 4.70 -14.93 -0.07
CA VAL A 327 5.04 -14.12 1.10
C VAL A 327 5.05 -12.64 0.75
N LYS A 328 4.43 -11.83 1.62
CA LYS A 328 4.41 -10.37 1.52
C LYS A 328 5.12 -9.75 2.72
N GLY A 329 5.49 -8.48 2.63
CA GLY A 329 6.02 -7.73 3.77
C GLY A 329 7.25 -6.91 3.43
N VAL A 330 8.05 -6.63 4.45
CA VAL A 330 9.22 -5.75 4.37
C VAL A 330 10.45 -6.40 4.99
N ILE A 331 11.61 -6.09 4.41
CA ILE A 331 12.92 -6.35 5.00
C ILE A 331 13.69 -5.03 5.00
N ASP A 332 14.16 -4.60 6.17
CA ASP A 332 14.97 -3.40 6.37
C ASP A 332 16.38 -3.81 6.79
N SER A 333 17.34 -3.68 5.88
CA SER A 333 18.74 -4.03 6.12
C SER A 333 19.55 -2.82 6.59
N ALA A 334 20.37 -3.02 7.61
CA ALA A 334 21.36 -2.02 8.02
C ALA A 334 22.67 -2.13 7.22
N ASP A 335 22.95 -3.32 6.67
CA ASP A 335 24.24 -3.67 6.07
C ASP A 335 24.32 -3.43 4.56
N LEU A 336 23.18 -3.53 3.86
CA LEU A 336 23.17 -3.32 2.42
C LEU A 336 23.47 -1.84 2.07
N PRO A 337 24.17 -1.56 0.96
CA PRO A 337 24.44 -0.19 0.54
C PRO A 337 23.22 0.44 -0.13
N LEU A 338 22.97 1.74 0.11
CA LEU A 338 21.80 2.46 -0.41
C LEU A 338 21.73 2.53 -1.95
N ASN A 339 22.87 2.45 -2.64
CA ASN A 339 22.96 2.51 -4.10
C ASN A 339 22.83 1.12 -4.76
N VAL A 340 22.16 0.16 -4.10
CA VAL A 340 22.01 -1.20 -4.61
C VAL A 340 20.97 -1.25 -5.74
N SER A 341 21.36 -1.81 -6.89
CA SER A 341 20.46 -2.10 -8.01
C SER A 341 19.98 -3.56 -7.97
N ARG A 342 18.96 -3.90 -8.76
CA ARG A 342 18.48 -5.30 -8.90
C ARG A 342 19.60 -6.26 -9.34
N GLU A 343 20.51 -5.80 -10.18
CA GLU A 343 21.67 -6.58 -10.65
C GLU A 343 22.64 -6.86 -9.50
N ILE A 344 22.97 -5.83 -8.71
CA ILE A 344 23.87 -5.96 -7.56
C ILE A 344 23.26 -6.88 -6.49
N LEU A 345 21.93 -6.84 -6.30
CA LEU A 345 21.25 -7.74 -5.36
C LEU A 345 21.41 -9.22 -5.74
N GLN A 346 21.41 -9.57 -7.03
CA GLN A 346 21.50 -10.97 -7.46
C GLN A 346 22.84 -11.63 -7.06
N GLU A 347 23.92 -10.87 -7.08
CA GLU A 347 25.26 -11.38 -6.76
C GLU A 347 25.65 -11.16 -5.29
N SER A 348 24.87 -10.38 -4.54
CA SER A 348 25.18 -10.02 -3.15
C SER A 348 25.17 -11.23 -2.22
N ARG A 349 26.27 -11.39 -1.47
CA ARG A 349 26.38 -12.41 -0.41
C ARG A 349 25.43 -12.12 0.74
N ASP A 350 25.24 -10.85 1.10
CA ASP A 350 24.37 -10.44 2.20
C ASP A 350 22.90 -10.71 1.87
N VAL A 351 22.49 -10.49 0.60
CA VAL A 351 21.16 -10.85 0.13
C VAL A 351 20.90 -12.36 0.25
N LYS A 352 21.89 -13.21 -0.05
CA LYS A 352 21.76 -14.66 0.13
C LYS A 352 21.57 -15.03 1.61
N VAL A 353 22.32 -14.42 2.51
CA VAL A 353 22.19 -14.64 3.96
C VAL A 353 20.81 -14.20 4.45
N ILE A 354 20.34 -13.02 4.03
CA ILE A 354 19.01 -12.51 4.35
C ILE A 354 17.94 -13.48 3.82
N ARG A 355 18.02 -13.90 2.55
CA ARG A 355 17.10 -14.86 1.93
C ARG A 355 17.02 -16.15 2.72
N GLU A 356 18.15 -16.75 3.09
CA GLU A 356 18.19 -17.99 3.87
C GLU A 356 17.55 -17.81 5.26
N GLY A 357 17.87 -16.72 5.95
CA GLY A 357 17.31 -16.40 7.27
C GLY A 357 15.81 -16.17 7.22
N SER A 358 15.34 -15.42 6.22
CA SER A 358 13.91 -15.15 6.00
C SER A 358 13.15 -16.42 5.59
N THR A 359 13.72 -17.25 4.72
CA THR A 359 13.17 -18.56 4.34
C THR A 359 12.96 -19.44 5.57
N LYS A 360 13.98 -19.56 6.42
CA LYS A 360 13.89 -20.35 7.66
C LYS A 360 12.80 -19.84 8.58
N ARG A 361 12.65 -18.51 8.68
CA ARG A 361 11.64 -17.90 9.55
C ARG A 361 10.22 -18.13 9.05
N VAL A 362 9.99 -18.04 7.74
CA VAL A 362 8.68 -18.37 7.13
C VAL A 362 8.34 -19.84 7.37
N LEU A 363 9.28 -20.75 7.12
CA LEU A 363 9.05 -22.18 7.38
C LEU A 363 8.74 -22.45 8.87
N SER A 364 9.44 -21.78 9.79
CA SER A 364 9.15 -21.91 11.23
C SER A 364 7.76 -21.42 11.60
N MET A 365 7.32 -20.29 11.03
CA MET A 365 5.95 -19.80 11.22
C MET A 365 4.91 -20.81 10.71
N LEU A 366 5.15 -21.43 9.55
CA LEU A 366 4.27 -22.48 9.02
C LEU A 366 4.28 -23.74 9.89
N GLU A 367 5.44 -24.13 10.42
CA GLU A 367 5.58 -25.25 11.36
C GLU A 367 4.79 -24.99 12.65
N GLU A 368 4.90 -23.78 13.22
CA GLU A 368 4.16 -23.36 14.41
C GLU A 368 2.64 -23.45 14.19
N LEU A 369 2.13 -22.98 13.04
CA LEU A 369 0.71 -23.14 12.68
C LEU A 369 0.30 -24.60 12.53
N ALA A 370 1.14 -25.39 11.85
CA ALA A 370 0.88 -26.80 11.52
C ALA A 370 0.86 -27.73 12.74
N THR A 371 1.67 -27.44 13.76
CA THR A 371 1.85 -28.30 14.94
C THR A 371 1.23 -27.73 16.21
N SER A 372 0.59 -26.57 16.15
CA SER A 372 -0.12 -26.00 17.30
C SER A 372 -1.22 -26.94 17.79
N ASP A 373 -1.45 -27.00 19.10
CA ASP A 373 -2.57 -27.72 19.69
C ASP A 373 -3.90 -26.95 19.58
N GLU A 374 -3.83 -25.64 19.34
CA GLU A 374 -4.99 -24.76 19.20
C GLU A 374 -5.71 -24.97 17.87
N GLN A 375 -7.02 -25.23 17.93
CA GLN A 375 -7.82 -25.50 16.73
C GLN A 375 -7.78 -24.34 15.73
N GLU A 376 -7.79 -23.10 16.20
CA GLU A 376 -7.73 -21.90 15.34
C GLU A 376 -6.47 -21.88 14.46
N GLN A 377 -5.31 -22.26 15.02
CA GLN A 377 -4.04 -22.29 14.30
C GLN A 377 -4.01 -23.44 13.28
N LYS A 378 -4.60 -24.59 13.63
CA LYS A 378 -4.78 -25.72 12.69
C LYS A 378 -5.69 -25.33 11.52
N ASP A 379 -6.76 -24.60 11.80
CA ASP A 379 -7.70 -24.11 10.78
C ASP A 379 -7.02 -23.07 9.87
N LYS A 380 -6.21 -22.17 10.44
CA LYS A 380 -5.32 -21.27 9.68
C LYS A 380 -4.37 -22.07 8.78
N TYR A 381 -3.73 -23.12 9.30
CA TYR A 381 -2.85 -23.95 8.48
C TYR A 381 -3.58 -24.68 7.34
N ALA A 382 -4.77 -25.22 7.61
CA ALA A 382 -5.59 -25.86 6.59
C ALA A 382 -5.98 -24.86 5.48
N SER A 383 -6.30 -23.62 5.87
CA SER A 383 -6.61 -22.53 4.93
C SER A 383 -5.39 -22.15 4.10
N PHE A 384 -4.22 -21.99 4.74
CA PHE A 384 -2.94 -21.81 4.06
C PHE A 384 -2.67 -22.93 3.04
N TRP A 385 -2.84 -24.19 3.45
CA TRP A 385 -2.58 -25.34 2.59
C TRP A 385 -3.48 -25.36 1.36
N LYS A 386 -4.76 -25.01 1.52
CA LYS A 386 -5.71 -24.91 0.42
C LYS A 386 -5.29 -23.88 -0.63
N GLU A 387 -4.81 -22.72 -0.19
CA GLU A 387 -4.44 -21.60 -1.07
C GLU A 387 -3.03 -21.78 -1.68
N PHE A 388 -2.06 -22.23 -0.89
CA PHE A 388 -0.63 -22.17 -1.24
C PHE A 388 0.08 -23.54 -1.27
N GLY A 389 -0.60 -24.63 -0.92
CA GLY A 389 0.03 -25.95 -0.80
C GLY A 389 0.66 -26.45 -2.10
N GLN A 390 0.10 -26.10 -3.26
CA GLN A 390 0.70 -26.44 -4.56
C GLN A 390 2.01 -25.71 -4.81
N VAL A 391 2.10 -24.44 -4.40
CA VAL A 391 3.33 -23.65 -4.50
C VAL A 391 4.39 -24.18 -3.52
N LEU A 392 3.99 -24.50 -2.30
CA LEU A 392 4.92 -25.05 -1.29
C LEU A 392 5.54 -26.40 -1.72
N LYS A 393 4.80 -27.23 -2.47
CA LYS A 393 5.29 -28.51 -3.01
C LYS A 393 6.50 -28.33 -3.93
N GLU A 394 6.60 -27.22 -4.66
CA GLU A 394 7.76 -26.91 -5.53
C GLU A 394 9.07 -26.89 -4.73
N GLY A 395 9.01 -26.49 -3.45
CA GLY A 395 10.16 -26.40 -2.55
C GLY A 395 10.89 -27.73 -2.32
N ILE A 396 10.23 -28.87 -2.49
CA ILE A 396 10.88 -30.20 -2.41
C ILE A 396 11.93 -30.39 -3.50
N GLY A 397 11.71 -29.81 -4.68
CA GLY A 397 12.63 -29.86 -5.81
C GLY A 397 13.61 -28.69 -5.87
N GLU A 398 13.22 -27.52 -5.33
CA GLU A 398 14.01 -26.29 -5.40
C GLU A 398 15.01 -26.14 -4.24
N ASP A 399 14.63 -26.53 -3.01
CA ASP A 399 15.43 -26.29 -1.81
C ASP A 399 15.82 -27.58 -1.08
N ALA A 400 16.94 -28.15 -1.53
CA ALA A 400 17.51 -29.34 -0.91
C ALA A 400 17.87 -29.15 0.57
N SER A 401 18.17 -27.92 1.00
CA SER A 401 18.61 -27.62 2.38
C SER A 401 17.45 -27.64 3.38
N ASN A 402 16.23 -27.29 2.93
CA ASN A 402 15.03 -27.31 3.76
C ASN A 402 14.06 -28.45 3.41
N LYS A 403 14.45 -29.39 2.53
CA LYS A 403 13.59 -30.47 2.02
C LYS A 403 12.84 -31.23 3.12
N GLU A 404 13.50 -31.61 4.20
CA GLU A 404 12.87 -32.35 5.31
C GLU A 404 11.82 -31.51 6.06
N ARG A 405 12.09 -30.22 6.25
CA ARG A 405 11.16 -29.28 6.89
C ARG A 405 9.92 -29.08 6.01
N ILE A 406 10.14 -28.86 4.71
CA ILE A 406 9.08 -28.70 3.72
C ILE A 406 8.22 -29.97 3.67
N ALA A 407 8.83 -31.16 3.69
CA ALA A 407 8.10 -32.43 3.66
C ALA A 407 7.09 -32.58 4.81
N LYS A 408 7.47 -32.15 6.04
CA LYS A 408 6.59 -32.18 7.22
C LYS A 408 5.40 -31.21 7.11
N LEU A 409 5.54 -30.15 6.33
CA LEU A 409 4.48 -29.19 6.06
C LEU A 409 3.49 -29.70 5.00
N LEU A 410 3.87 -30.65 4.15
CA LEU A 410 2.96 -31.14 3.12
C LEU A 410 1.73 -31.82 3.73
N ARG A 411 0.59 -31.68 3.05
CA ARG A 411 -0.64 -32.42 3.35
C ARG A 411 -1.16 -33.15 2.11
N PHE A 412 -1.77 -34.30 2.34
CA PHE A 412 -2.27 -35.19 1.29
C PHE A 412 -3.66 -35.72 1.64
N ALA A 413 -4.40 -36.07 0.60
CA ALA A 413 -5.59 -36.91 0.75
C ALA A 413 -5.12 -38.36 0.87
N SER A 414 -5.80 -39.14 1.71
CA SER A 414 -5.45 -40.54 1.98
C SER A 414 -6.71 -41.38 2.08
N THR A 415 -6.60 -42.67 1.77
CA THR A 415 -7.68 -43.66 1.93
C THR A 415 -8.18 -43.79 3.36
N HIS A 416 -7.47 -43.22 4.34
CA HIS A 416 -7.91 -43.16 5.73
C HIS A 416 -9.14 -42.24 5.93
N ASN A 417 -9.31 -41.19 5.12
CA ASN A 417 -10.28 -40.12 5.39
C ASN A 417 -11.47 -40.07 4.41
N ASP A 418 -11.61 -41.05 3.51
CA ASP A 418 -12.65 -41.17 2.47
C ASP A 418 -13.14 -39.81 1.90
N SER A 419 -12.18 -38.94 1.63
CA SER A 419 -12.37 -37.55 1.23
C SER A 419 -11.14 -37.08 0.44
N ASP A 420 -11.35 -36.14 -0.47
CA ASP A 420 -10.33 -35.45 -1.25
C ASP A 420 -9.60 -34.34 -0.45
N VAL A 421 -10.02 -34.09 0.80
CA VAL A 421 -9.40 -33.12 1.69
C VAL A 421 -7.96 -33.53 2.01
N GLN A 422 -7.03 -32.61 1.74
CA GLN A 422 -5.61 -32.81 2.02
C GLN A 422 -5.29 -32.41 3.47
N ASN A 423 -5.46 -33.33 4.41
CA ASN A 423 -5.20 -33.11 5.84
C ASN A 423 -4.23 -34.12 6.48
N VAL A 424 -3.72 -35.09 5.72
CA VAL A 424 -2.75 -36.09 6.22
C VAL A 424 -1.33 -35.60 5.95
N SER A 425 -0.49 -35.50 6.98
CA SER A 425 0.94 -35.19 6.82
C SER A 425 1.73 -36.41 6.34
N PHE A 426 2.95 -36.18 5.85
CA PHE A 426 3.92 -37.26 5.59
C PHE A 426 4.29 -38.03 6.86
#